data_AF-A0A967Y5F6-F1
#
_entry.id   AF-A0A967Y5F6-F1
#
_cell.length_a   1.000
_cell.length_b   1.000
_cell.length_c   1.000
_cell.angle_alpha   90.00
_cell.angle_beta   90.00
_cell.angle_gamma   90.00
#
_symmetry.space_group_name_H-M   'P 1'
#
loop_
_entity.id
_entity.type
_entity.pdbx_description
1 polymer ?
#
loop_
_entity_poly.entity_id
_entity_poly.type
_entity_poly.pdbx_seq_one_letter_code
_entity_poly.pdbx_strand_id
1 'polypeptide(L)' 'VCISSIAGRVGGGVFGTTHYAAAKAGIMGLAKGLGRELAPDGIRANAVAPGPIDNDFAAGMTDDRKAEIA' A
#
# COMPACT_ATOMS: atom_id res chain seq x y z
N VAL A 1 3.90 7.47 10.21
CA VAL A 1 2.97 6.59 9.45
C VAL A 1 3.26 6.76 7.97
N CYS A 2 3.30 5.67 7.20
CA CYS A 2 3.60 5.69 5.77
C CYS A 2 2.40 5.17 4.96
N ILE A 3 2.25 5.63 3.71
CA ILE A 3 1.16 5.23 2.82
C ILE A 3 1.69 4.37 1.67
N SER A 4 1.46 3.06 1.78
CA SER A 4 1.70 2.06 0.75
C SER A 4 0.47 1.94 -0.19
N SER A 5 0.21 0.77 -0.76
CA SER A 5 -0.95 0.43 -1.58
C SER A 5 -1.08 -1.09 -1.71
N ILE A 6 -2.30 -1.59 -1.92
CA ILE A 6 -2.55 -2.98 -2.29
C ILE A 6 -1.75 -3.40 -3.53
N ALA A 7 -1.52 -2.48 -4.48
CA ALA A 7 -0.70 -2.72 -5.67
C ALA A 7 0.73 -3.17 -5.33
N GLY A 8 1.29 -2.68 -4.21
CA GLY A 8 2.61 -3.11 -3.75
C GLY A 8 2.63 -4.51 -3.13
N ARG A 9 1.48 -5.06 -2.70
CA ARG A 9 1.37 -6.43 -2.18
C ARG A 9 1.22 -7.45 -3.30
N VAL A 10 0.47 -7.10 -4.34
CA VAL A 10 0.12 -8.01 -5.44
C VAL A 10 1.00 -7.84 -6.67
N GLY A 11 1.94 -6.89 -6.67
CA GLY A 11 2.90 -6.68 -7.77
C GLY A 11 2.37 -5.83 -8.93
N GLY A 12 1.29 -5.08 -8.72
CA GLY A 12 0.68 -4.19 -9.72
C GLY A 12 -0.69 -4.66 -10.21
N GLY A 13 -1.03 -4.36 -11.46
CA GLY A 13 -2.31 -4.70 -12.08
C GLY A 13 -3.27 -3.51 -12.14
N VAL A 14 -4.53 -3.72 -11.75
CA VAL A 14 -5.62 -2.74 -11.88
C VAL A 14 -5.32 -1.41 -11.18
N PHE A 15 -4.60 -1.44 -10.06
CA PHE A 15 -4.26 -0.25 -9.25
C PHE A 15 -2.82 0.25 -9.41
N GLY A 16 -2.09 -0.22 -10.43
CA GLY A 16 -0.78 0.34 -10.72
C GLY A 16 0.11 -0.54 -11.57
N THR A 17 1.01 0.13 -12.27
CA THR A 17 2.10 -0.44 -13.05
C THR A 17 3.24 -0.96 -12.15
N THR A 18 4.15 -1.75 -12.72
CA THR A 18 5.27 -2.38 -12.00
C THR A 18 6.12 -1.40 -11.21
N HIS A 19 6.36 -0.19 -11.74
CA HIS A 19 7.14 0.83 -11.04
C HIS A 19 6.42 1.38 -9.79
N TYR A 20 5.11 1.60 -9.89
CA TYR A 20 4.29 2.01 -8.74
C TYR A 20 4.22 0.90 -7.69
N ALA A 21 4.00 -0.35 -8.11
CA ALA A 21 3.99 -1.50 -7.24
C ALA A 21 5.33 -1.65 -6.48
N ALA A 22 6.47 -1.54 -7.18
CA ALA A 22 7.79 -1.59 -6.58
C ALA A 22 7.99 -0.48 -5.54
N ALA A 23 7.63 0.77 -5.88
CA ALA A 23 7.72 1.89 -4.94
C ALA A 23 6.86 1.67 -3.68
N LYS A 24 5.62 1.21 -3.85
CA LYS A 24 4.69 0.97 -2.73
C LYS A 24 5.08 -0.25 -1.89
N ALA A 25 5.65 -1.29 -2.49
CA ALA A 25 6.26 -2.41 -1.77
C ALA A 25 7.47 -1.96 -0.94
N GLY A 26 8.32 -1.08 -1.50
CA GLY A 26 9.46 -0.48 -0.81
C GLY A 26 9.06 0.24 0.48
N ILE A 27 7.92 0.95 0.48
CA ILE A 27 7.39 1.62 1.68
C ILE A 27 7.08 0.62 2.81
N MET A 28 6.62 -0.61 2.49
CA MET A 28 6.37 -1.63 3.51
C MET A 28 7.67 -2.11 4.15
N GLY A 29 8.72 -2.29 3.33
CA GLY A 29 10.06 -2.60 3.81
C GLY A 29 10.64 -1.49 4.69
N LEU A 30 10.51 -0.24 4.24
CA LEU A 30 10.94 0.95 4.98
C LEU A 30 10.28 1.03 6.36
N ALA A 31 8.95 0.90 6.45
CA ALA A 31 8.25 0.95 7.72
C ALA A 31 8.70 -0.17 8.67
N LYS A 32 9.01 -1.36 8.14
CA LYS A 32 9.52 -2.48 8.93
C LYS A 32 10.95 -2.24 9.43
N GLY A 33 11.82 -1.64 8.60
CA GLY A 33 13.17 -1.25 8.98
C GLY A 33 13.16 -0.18 10.07
N LEU A 34 12.48 0.94 9.82
CA LEU A 34 12.35 2.04 10.77
C LEU A 34 11.72 1.60 12.09
N GLY A 35 10.74 0.68 12.04
CA GLY A 35 10.12 0.13 13.24
C GLY A 35 11.10 -0.66 14.12
N ARG A 36 12.15 -1.24 13.55
CA ARG A 36 13.22 -1.93 14.31
C ARG A 36 14.28 -0.93 14.80
N GLU A 37 14.67 0.00 13.94
CA GLU A 37 15.73 0.98 14.23
C GLU A 37 15.32 1.96 15.33
N LEU A 38 14.07 2.41 15.32
CA LEU A 38 13.57 3.46 16.23
C LEU A 38 12.83 2.90 17.46
N ALA A 39 12.73 1.57 17.59
CA ALA A 39 12.12 0.94 18.75
C ALA A 39 12.79 1.30 20.10
N PRO A 40 14.14 1.40 20.20
CA PRO A 40 14.80 1.82 21.44
C PRO A 40 14.40 3.22 21.91
N ASP A 41 14.05 4.10 20.98
CA ASP A 41 13.58 5.46 21.26
C ASP A 41 12.07 5.53 21.56
N GLY A 42 11.40 4.38 21.62
CA GLY A 42 9.94 4.30 21.84
C GLY A 42 9.11 4.74 20.63
N ILE A 43 9.71 4.88 19.45
CA ILE A 43 9.04 5.36 18.24
C ILE A 43 8.50 4.19 17.42
N ARG A 44 7.26 4.31 16.93
CA ARG A 44 6.60 3.30 16.10
C ARG A 44 6.51 3.76 14.65
N ALA A 45 6.94 2.90 13.71
CA ALA A 45 6.71 3.09 12.28
C ALA A 45 5.72 2.03 11.76
N ASN A 46 4.71 2.47 11.00
CA ASN A 46 3.69 1.60 10.40
C ASN A 46 3.37 2.08 8.99
N ALA A 47 3.02 1.14 8.11
CA ALA A 47 2.54 1.40 6.76
C ALA A 47 1.10 0.91 6.60
N VAL A 48 0.23 1.78 6.08
CA VAL A 48 -1.11 1.41 5.64
C VAL A 48 -1.05 1.11 4.15
N ALA A 49 -1.68 0.03 3.71
CA ALA A 49 -1.78 -0.34 2.30
C ALA A 49 -3.25 -0.26 1.87
N PRO A 50 -3.74 0.90 1.38
CA PRO A 50 -5.11 1.04 0.98
C PRO A 50 -5.46 0.13 -0.20
N GLY A 51 -6.65 -0.46 -0.14
CA GLY A 51 -7.34 -1.08 -1.27
C GLY A 51 -8.08 -0.03 -2.12
N PRO A 52 -9.08 -0.45 -2.90
CA PRO A 52 -9.98 0.48 -3.59
C PRO A 52 -10.60 1.48 -2.61
N ILE A 53 -10.62 2.76 -2.97
CA ILE A 53 -11.32 3.82 -2.25
C ILE A 53 -12.22 4.52 -3.25
N ASP A 54 -13.43 4.90 -2.84
CA ASP A 54 -14.36 5.64 -3.69
C ASP A 54 -13.84 7.06 -3.97
N ASN A 55 -13.14 7.19 -5.09
CA ASN A 55 -12.64 8.42 -5.67
C ASN A 55 -12.48 8.24 -7.19
N ASP A 56 -12.04 9.29 -7.88
CA ASP A 56 -11.88 9.30 -9.34
C ASP A 56 -10.95 8.18 -9.87
N PHE A 57 -10.02 7.67 -9.05
CA PHE A 57 -9.13 6.58 -9.43
C PHE A 57 -9.83 5.22 -9.50
N ALA A 58 -10.89 5.02 -8.70
CA ALA A 58 -11.73 3.83 -8.74
C ALA A 58 -13.03 4.05 -9.55
N ALA A 59 -13.17 5.20 -10.23
CA ALA A 59 -14.35 5.52 -11.01
C ALA A 59 -14.57 4.48 -12.13
N GLY A 60 -15.75 3.88 -12.16
CA GLY A 60 -16.10 2.84 -13.13
C GLY A 60 -15.74 1.40 -12.71
N MET A 61 -15.16 1.19 -11.52
CA MET A 61 -15.05 -0.15 -10.95
C MET A 61 -16.38 -0.59 -10.34
N THR A 62 -16.84 -1.78 -10.71
CA THR A 62 -17.99 -2.43 -10.05
C THR A 62 -17.63 -2.79 -8.61
N ASP A 63 -18.63 -2.86 -7.74
CA ASP A 63 -18.41 -3.22 -6.33
C ASP A 63 -17.83 -4.64 -6.20
N ASP A 64 -18.28 -5.57 -7.04
CA ASP A 64 -17.70 -6.91 -7.14
C ASP A 64 -16.19 -6.87 -7.45
N ARG A 65 -15.78 -5.99 -8.39
CA ARG A 65 -14.37 -5.84 -8.75
C ARG A 65 -13.56 -5.20 -7.62
N LYS A 66 -14.15 -4.27 -6.85
CA LYS A 66 -13.49 -3.70 -5.67
C LYS A 66 -13.30 -4.77 -4.59
N ALA A 67 -14.28 -5.63 -4.38
CA ALA A 67 -14.22 -6.71 -3.40
C ALA A 67 -13.16 -7.78 -3.74
N GLU A 68 -12.95 -8.10 -5.02
CA GLU A 68 -11.91 -9.04 -5.45
C GLU A 68 -10.49 -8.58 -5.13
N ILE A 69 -10.26 -7.26 -5.02
CA ILE A 69 -8.91 -6.69 -4.88
C ILE A 69 -8.61 -6.27 -3.43
N ALA A 70 -9.63 -6.10 -2.59
CA ALA A 70 -9.49 -5.73 -1.18
C ALA A 70 -8.83 -6.85 -0.35
#